data_AF-A0A238HIP8-F1
#
_entry.id   AF-A0A238HIP8-F1
#
_cell.length_a   1.000
_cell.length_b   1.000
_cell.length_c   1.000
_cell.angle_alpha   90.00
_cell.angle_beta   90.00
_cell.angle_gamma   90.00
#
_symmetry.space_group_name_H-M   'P 1'
#
loop_
_entity.id
_entity.type
_entity.pdbx_description
1 polymer ?
#
loop_
_entity_poly.entity_id
_entity_poly.type
_entity_poly.pdbx_seq_one_letter_code
_entity_poly.pdbx_strand_id
1 'polypeptide(L)'
;MILAWIVAKCMAWLFHEPAPAPVKLPIAQAYATDFQAASEVSQPEKIVQKPPQKVLNNRVVLQAAQQSLAQLPEWQGKPLRVFQQVAFFDGERPRIELALQNPTQPESLIFYTYEQGKWTASQAEDVSHIKNLTPYLFDLNSVQFVQAADIGQTWQQKAQEVNAAEQTPYYVALVWLPKPKKLMWHTATLEATGAQYYLSCHLDGSVWEFKNLSTNSAVEEQ
;
A
#
# COMPACT_ATOMS: atom_id res chain seq x y z
N MET A 1 25.04 -1.95 -10.75
CA MET A 1 24.41 -0.63 -10.62
C MET A 1 23.12 -0.55 -11.47
N ILE A 2 22.11 -1.38 -11.17
CA ILE A 2 20.86 -1.48 -11.97
C ILE A 2 19.60 -1.54 -11.08
N LEU A 3 19.71 -1.70 -9.75
CA LEU A 3 18.53 -1.79 -8.87
C LEU A 3 17.88 -0.44 -8.54
N ALA A 4 18.58 0.69 -8.71
CA ALA A 4 18.06 2.01 -8.32
C ALA A 4 17.05 2.63 -9.32
N TRP A 5 16.97 2.13 -10.56
CA TRP A 5 16.15 2.75 -11.61
C TRP A 5 14.74 2.14 -11.78
N ILE A 6 14.44 1.01 -11.13
CA ILE A 6 13.14 0.35 -11.30
C ILE A 6 12.08 0.90 -10.33
N VAL A 7 12.46 1.44 -9.17
CA VAL A 7 11.51 1.94 -8.16
C VAL A 7 10.99 3.36 -8.49
N ALA A 8 11.77 4.16 -9.22
CA ALA A 8 11.46 5.58 -9.44
C ALA A 8 10.32 5.86 -10.44
N LYS A 9 9.82 4.85 -11.19
CA LYS A 9 8.81 5.08 -12.25
C LYS A 9 7.35 4.87 -11.84
N CYS A 10 7.08 4.33 -10.65
CA CYS A 10 5.70 4.12 -10.18
C CYS A 10 5.12 5.32 -9.39
N MET A 11 5.87 6.41 -9.19
CA MET A 11 5.50 7.48 -8.23
C MET A 11 5.05 8.80 -8.88
N ALA A 12 4.67 8.82 -10.16
CA ALA A 12 4.40 10.05 -10.91
C ALA A 12 2.92 10.46 -11.04
N TRP A 13 1.98 9.81 -10.35
CA TRP A 13 0.57 10.18 -10.38
C TRP A 13 -0.01 10.14 -8.98
N LEU A 14 -0.11 11.29 -8.28
CA LEU A 14 -1.09 11.51 -7.20
C LEU A 14 -1.10 12.92 -6.60
N PHE A 15 -0.67 13.97 -7.31
CA PHE A 15 -0.93 15.34 -6.85
C PHE A 15 -1.26 16.22 -8.04
N HIS A 16 -2.55 16.53 -8.20
CA HIS A 16 -3.11 17.87 -8.44
C HIS A 16 -4.57 17.74 -8.88
N GLU A 17 -5.51 17.95 -7.95
CA GLU A 17 -6.88 18.32 -8.32
C GLU A 17 -7.38 19.39 -7.33
N PRO A 18 -7.68 20.62 -7.78
CA PRO A 18 -8.20 21.67 -6.91
C PRO A 18 -9.70 21.47 -6.66
N ALA A 19 -10.14 21.64 -5.42
CA ALA A 19 -11.54 21.51 -5.01
C ALA A 19 -12.46 22.54 -5.70
N PRO A 20 -13.70 22.17 -6.10
CA PRO A 20 -14.66 23.13 -6.63
C PRO A 20 -15.27 24.00 -5.52
N ALA A 21 -15.50 25.28 -5.84
CA ALA A 21 -16.04 26.30 -4.95
C ALA A 21 -17.54 26.11 -4.62
N PRO A 22 -18.02 26.58 -3.45
CA PRO A 22 -19.41 26.38 -3.03
C PRO A 22 -20.39 27.32 -3.75
N VAL A 23 -21.45 26.73 -4.33
CA VAL A 23 -22.58 27.46 -4.93
C VAL A 23 -23.60 27.83 -3.84
N LYS A 24 -23.95 29.12 -3.72
CA LYS A 24 -25.08 29.61 -2.90
C LYS A 24 -26.37 29.55 -3.70
N LEU A 25 -27.43 28.97 -3.13
CA LEU A 25 -28.81 29.06 -3.66
C LEU A 25 -29.69 29.94 -2.74
N PRO A 26 -30.72 30.62 -3.28
CA PRO A 26 -31.47 31.66 -2.56
C PRO A 26 -32.59 31.09 -1.68
N ILE A 27 -32.88 31.82 -0.61
CA ILE A 27 -33.92 31.57 0.40
C ILE A 27 -35.30 31.94 -0.18
N ALA A 28 -36.29 31.05 -0.02
CA ALA A 28 -37.71 31.39 -0.18
C ALA A 28 -38.44 31.13 1.15
N GLN A 29 -39.19 32.14 1.62
CA GLN A 29 -39.95 32.15 2.87
C GLN A 29 -41.32 31.50 2.73
N ALA A 30 -41.82 31.06 3.89
CA ALA A 30 -42.95 30.16 4.16
C ALA A 30 -44.35 30.80 4.07
N TYR A 31 -45.38 29.94 3.97
CA TYR A 31 -46.59 29.98 4.82
C TYR A 31 -47.11 28.54 5.05
N ALA A 32 -47.62 28.33 6.26
CA ALA A 32 -47.88 27.05 6.92
C ALA A 32 -49.34 26.58 6.81
N THR A 33 -49.54 25.26 6.95
CA THR A 33 -50.65 24.70 7.75
C THR A 33 -50.29 23.28 8.22
N ASP A 34 -50.45 23.05 9.53
CA ASP A 34 -50.22 21.80 10.26
C ASP A 34 -51.22 20.69 9.91
N PHE A 35 -50.76 19.43 9.88
CA PHE A 35 -51.45 18.27 10.47
C PHE A 35 -50.43 17.14 10.73
N GLN A 36 -50.34 16.72 12.00
CA GLN A 36 -49.47 15.64 12.49
C GLN A 36 -50.00 14.25 12.11
N ALA A 37 -49.14 13.40 11.54
CA ALA A 37 -49.22 11.95 11.64
C ALA A 37 -47.84 11.31 11.36
N ALA A 38 -47.29 10.64 12.38
CA ALA A 38 -46.24 9.62 12.36
C ALA A 38 -45.09 9.76 11.35
N SER A 39 -44.09 10.56 11.70
CA SER A 39 -42.75 10.53 11.11
C SER A 39 -41.84 9.60 11.91
N GLU A 40 -41.75 8.33 11.53
CA GLU A 40 -40.56 7.52 11.79
C GLU A 40 -39.49 7.95 10.76
N VAL A 41 -38.89 9.11 11.02
CA VAL A 41 -37.76 9.62 10.23
C VAL A 41 -36.52 8.91 10.74
N SER A 42 -36.10 7.88 10.00
CA SER A 42 -34.77 7.32 10.07
C SER A 42 -33.75 8.45 9.96
N GLN A 43 -33.12 8.78 11.09
CA GLN A 43 -32.01 9.71 11.13
C GLN A 43 -30.89 9.16 10.23
N PRO A 44 -30.21 10.01 9.42
CA PRO A 44 -29.01 9.57 8.74
C PRO A 44 -28.00 9.18 9.81
N GLU A 45 -27.67 7.89 9.84
CA GLU A 45 -26.70 7.31 10.75
C GLU A 45 -25.40 8.09 10.60
N LYS A 46 -25.05 8.82 11.67
CA LYS A 46 -23.81 9.57 11.76
C LYS A 46 -22.67 8.56 11.60
N ILE A 47 -22.05 8.52 10.42
CA ILE A 47 -20.87 7.68 10.18
C ILE A 47 -19.80 8.17 11.16
N VAL A 48 -19.70 7.50 12.31
CA VAL A 48 -18.60 7.66 13.24
C VAL A 48 -17.41 7.08 12.50
N GLN A 49 -16.65 7.95 11.81
CA GLN A 49 -15.40 7.57 11.19
C GLN A 49 -14.48 7.10 12.32
N LYS A 50 -14.35 5.77 12.45
CA LYS A 50 -13.33 5.16 13.30
C LYS A 50 -11.97 5.71 12.83
N PRO A 51 -11.09 6.16 13.74
CA PRO A 51 -9.78 6.66 13.34
C PRO A 51 -9.09 5.63 12.45
N PRO A 52 -8.36 6.06 11.40
CA PRO A 52 -7.74 5.16 10.45
C PRO A 52 -6.85 4.16 11.20
N GLN A 53 -7.17 2.88 11.04
CA GLN A 53 -6.51 1.82 11.78
C GLN A 53 -5.15 1.56 11.14
N LYS A 54 -4.07 1.78 11.90
CA LYS A 54 -2.70 1.45 11.46
C LYS A 54 -2.61 -0.01 11.01
N VAL A 55 -1.89 -0.24 9.91
CA VAL A 55 -1.70 -1.52 9.24
C VAL A 55 -0.36 -2.14 9.61
N LEU A 56 0.77 -1.42 9.46
CA LEU A 56 2.11 -2.01 9.55
C LEU A 56 2.42 -2.59 10.92
N ASN A 57 1.90 -1.99 11.99
CA ASN A 57 2.13 -2.50 13.35
C ASN A 57 0.96 -3.33 13.90
N ASN A 58 -0.01 -3.71 13.07
CA ASN A 58 -1.20 -4.43 13.49
C ASN A 58 -1.27 -5.82 12.87
N ARG A 59 -0.63 -6.80 13.53
CA ARG A 59 -0.59 -8.19 13.09
C ARG A 59 -1.99 -8.79 12.86
N VAL A 60 -2.98 -8.41 13.68
CA VAL A 60 -4.36 -8.90 13.54
C VAL A 60 -4.97 -8.39 12.24
N VAL A 61 -4.77 -7.11 11.90
CA VAL A 61 -5.23 -6.54 10.62
C VAL A 61 -4.52 -7.17 9.44
N LEU A 62 -3.20 -7.32 9.51
CA LEU A 62 -2.40 -7.92 8.45
C LEU A 62 -2.84 -9.35 8.16
N GLN A 63 -3.05 -10.15 9.20
CA GLN A 63 -3.55 -11.52 9.08
C GLN A 63 -4.97 -11.54 8.49
N ALA A 64 -5.87 -10.71 9.03
CA ALA A 64 -7.25 -10.63 8.56
C ALA A 64 -7.33 -10.22 7.09
N ALA A 65 -6.53 -9.24 6.67
CA ALA A 65 -6.47 -8.77 5.29
C ALA A 65 -6.03 -9.89 4.33
N GLN A 66 -4.97 -10.63 4.66
CA GLN A 66 -4.50 -11.73 3.82
C GLN A 66 -5.55 -12.84 3.71
N GLN A 67 -6.18 -13.21 4.83
CA GLN A 67 -7.23 -14.24 4.86
C GLN A 67 -8.46 -13.81 4.06
N SER A 68 -8.93 -12.56 4.24
CA SER A 68 -10.13 -12.07 3.57
C SER A 68 -9.93 -11.92 2.07
N LEU A 69 -8.69 -11.69 1.59
CA LEU A 69 -8.39 -11.66 0.15
C LEU A 69 -8.62 -13.02 -0.51
N ALA A 70 -8.13 -14.09 0.13
CA ALA A 70 -8.31 -15.46 -0.36
C ALA A 70 -9.75 -15.96 -0.29
N GLN A 71 -10.59 -15.29 0.50
CA GLN A 71 -12.01 -15.62 0.67
C GLN A 71 -12.94 -14.87 -0.29
N LEU A 72 -12.44 -13.92 -1.09
CA LEU A 72 -13.31 -13.23 -2.04
C LEU A 72 -13.91 -14.24 -3.03
N PRO A 73 -15.18 -14.08 -3.43
CA PRO A 73 -15.88 -15.04 -4.28
C PRO A 73 -15.14 -15.39 -5.58
N GLU A 74 -14.48 -14.41 -6.20
CA GLU A 74 -13.75 -14.59 -7.46
C GLU A 74 -12.47 -15.45 -7.32
N TRP A 75 -11.94 -15.60 -6.10
CA TRP A 75 -10.69 -16.31 -5.79
C TRP A 75 -10.88 -17.69 -5.19
N GLN A 76 -12.11 -18.13 -4.91
CA GLN A 76 -12.35 -19.41 -4.24
C GLN A 76 -11.71 -20.58 -5.01
N GLY A 77 -10.72 -21.22 -4.37
CA GLY A 77 -9.97 -22.34 -4.93
C GLY A 77 -8.95 -21.97 -6.02
N LYS A 78 -8.68 -20.67 -6.26
CA LYS A 78 -7.76 -20.19 -7.29
C LYS A 78 -6.45 -19.67 -6.67
N PRO A 79 -5.31 -19.84 -7.34
CA PRO A 79 -4.04 -19.30 -6.85
C PRO A 79 -4.03 -17.77 -6.92
N LEU A 80 -3.55 -17.13 -5.85
CA LEU A 80 -3.33 -15.69 -5.80
C LEU A 80 -1.92 -15.38 -6.28
N ARG A 81 -1.80 -14.99 -7.56
CA ARG A 81 -0.52 -14.69 -8.20
C ARG A 81 -0.31 -13.18 -8.22
N VAL A 82 0.58 -12.69 -7.36
CA VAL A 82 0.85 -11.25 -7.21
C VAL A 82 1.81 -10.78 -8.29
N PHE A 83 1.50 -9.64 -8.91
CA PHE A 83 2.37 -8.95 -9.83
C PHE A 83 3.31 -8.01 -9.08
N GLN A 84 4.61 -8.32 -9.15
CA GLN A 84 5.75 -7.54 -8.67
C GLN A 84 5.82 -7.19 -7.18
N GLN A 85 4.74 -6.81 -6.51
CA GLN A 85 4.81 -6.39 -5.11
C GLN A 85 3.49 -6.49 -4.34
N VAL A 86 3.63 -6.52 -3.01
CA VAL A 86 2.58 -6.13 -2.05
C VAL A 86 3.09 -4.95 -1.25
N ALA A 87 2.36 -3.84 -1.24
CA ALA A 87 2.72 -2.61 -0.54
C ALA A 87 1.83 -2.39 0.69
N PHE A 88 2.46 -2.04 1.80
CA PHE A 88 1.82 -1.80 3.09
C PHE A 88 2.11 -0.36 3.49
N PHE A 89 1.06 0.45 3.58
CA PHE A 89 1.14 1.86 3.92
C PHE A 89 0.55 2.12 5.30
N ASP A 90 1.21 2.98 6.05
CA ASP A 90 0.69 3.69 7.22
C ASP A 90 0.78 5.21 6.98
N GLY A 91 0.62 6.01 8.04
CA GLY A 91 0.59 7.47 7.97
C GLY A 91 -0.84 7.99 7.88
N GLU A 92 -1.08 8.98 7.01
CA GLU A 92 -2.39 9.63 6.87
C GLU A 92 -3.47 8.70 6.28
N ARG A 93 -3.07 7.77 5.39
CA ARG A 93 -3.97 6.82 4.73
C ARG A 93 -3.45 5.38 4.78
N PRO A 94 -3.64 4.69 5.92
CA PRO A 94 -3.25 3.29 6.08
C PRO A 94 -4.00 2.36 5.14
N ARG A 95 -3.27 1.52 4.38
CA ARG A 95 -3.85 0.57 3.41
C ARG A 95 -2.85 -0.49 2.99
N ILE A 96 -3.34 -1.56 2.37
CA ILE A 96 -2.53 -2.56 1.66
C ILE A 96 -2.90 -2.51 0.19
N GLU A 97 -1.90 -2.56 -0.69
CA GLU A 97 -2.11 -2.51 -2.14
C GLU A 97 -1.34 -3.63 -2.83
N LEU A 98 -1.97 -4.26 -3.81
CA LEU A 98 -1.36 -5.28 -4.64
C LEU A 98 -2.13 -5.46 -5.95
N ALA A 99 -1.44 -5.96 -6.98
CA ALA A 99 -2.06 -6.38 -8.23
C ALA A 99 -2.00 -7.92 -8.33
N LEU A 100 -3.12 -8.53 -8.71
CA LEU A 100 -3.23 -9.98 -8.94
C LEU A 100 -3.41 -10.26 -10.42
N GLN A 101 -2.81 -11.36 -10.89
CA GLN A 101 -3.15 -11.93 -12.19
C GLN A 101 -4.62 -12.30 -12.22
N ASN A 102 -5.36 -11.78 -13.21
CA ASN A 102 -6.75 -12.15 -13.38
C ASN A 102 -6.83 -13.65 -13.75
N PRO A 103 -7.59 -14.47 -13.00
CA PRO A 103 -7.60 -15.90 -13.19
C PRO A 103 -8.43 -16.34 -14.42
N THR A 104 -9.30 -15.46 -14.94
CA THR A 104 -10.09 -15.73 -16.15
C THR A 104 -9.46 -15.10 -17.40
N GLN A 105 -8.60 -14.09 -17.23
CA GLN A 105 -7.86 -13.40 -18.28
C GLN A 105 -6.38 -13.26 -17.87
N PRO A 106 -5.57 -14.34 -17.96
CA PRO A 106 -4.20 -14.39 -17.43
C PRO A 106 -3.23 -13.33 -17.97
N GLU A 107 -3.58 -12.65 -19.05
CA GLU A 107 -2.89 -11.51 -19.67
C GLU A 107 -3.18 -10.15 -19.02
N SER A 108 -4.12 -10.10 -18.08
CA SER A 108 -4.55 -8.89 -17.38
C SER A 108 -4.34 -8.97 -15.87
N LEU A 109 -4.41 -7.82 -15.21
CA LEU A 109 -4.28 -7.68 -13.77
C LEU A 109 -5.54 -7.06 -13.17
N ILE A 110 -5.77 -7.36 -11.90
CA ILE A 110 -6.79 -6.70 -11.06
C ILE A 110 -6.05 -6.05 -9.89
N PHE A 111 -6.26 -4.76 -9.66
CA PHE A 111 -5.66 -4.04 -8.53
C PHE A 111 -6.60 -4.09 -7.33
N TYR A 112 -6.03 -4.33 -6.15
CA TYR A 112 -6.76 -4.43 -4.90
C TYR A 112 -6.19 -3.46 -3.87
N THR A 113 -7.08 -2.71 -3.23
CA THR A 113 -6.77 -1.92 -2.04
C THR A 113 -7.53 -2.47 -0.84
N TYR A 114 -6.81 -2.80 0.23
CA TYR A 114 -7.40 -3.06 1.54
C TYR A 114 -7.38 -1.79 2.37
N GLU A 115 -8.55 -1.29 2.73
CA GLU A 115 -8.70 -0.10 3.55
C GLU A 115 -9.96 -0.26 4.42
N GLN A 116 -9.90 0.19 5.66
CA GLN A 116 -11.03 0.12 6.61
C GLN A 116 -11.65 -1.28 6.76
N GLY A 117 -10.82 -2.33 6.68
CA GLY A 117 -11.26 -3.71 6.87
C GLY A 117 -11.79 -4.41 5.62
N LYS A 118 -11.74 -3.77 4.44
CA LYS A 118 -12.35 -4.30 3.21
C LYS A 118 -11.40 -4.21 2.02
N TRP A 119 -11.46 -5.21 1.15
CA TRP A 119 -10.82 -5.19 -0.17
C TRP A 119 -11.75 -4.54 -1.19
N THR A 120 -11.20 -3.59 -1.95
CA THR A 120 -11.87 -2.99 -3.11
C THR A 120 -11.03 -3.27 -4.35
N ALA A 121 -11.65 -3.80 -5.40
CA ALA A 121 -11.02 -3.99 -6.69
C ALA A 121 -11.13 -2.73 -7.56
N SER A 122 -10.09 -2.45 -8.34
CA SER A 122 -10.10 -1.41 -9.38
C SER A 122 -9.32 -1.88 -10.61
N GLN A 123 -9.37 -1.08 -11.67
CA GLN A 123 -8.54 -1.31 -12.85
C GLN A 123 -7.06 -1.23 -12.45
N ALA A 124 -6.28 -2.22 -12.88
CA ALA A 124 -4.82 -2.21 -12.73
C ALA A 124 -4.13 -1.45 -13.86
N GLU A 125 -2.82 -1.25 -13.72
CA GLU A 125 -1.97 -0.74 -14.81
C GLU A 125 -2.12 -1.59 -16.08
N ASP A 126 -2.09 -0.92 -17.25
CA ASP A 126 -2.10 -1.60 -18.54
C ASP A 126 -0.77 -2.33 -18.80
N VAL A 127 -0.84 -3.66 -18.72
CA VAL A 127 0.27 -4.57 -18.97
C VAL A 127 0.22 -5.21 -20.37
N SER A 128 -0.59 -4.68 -21.29
CA SER A 128 -0.70 -5.18 -22.67
C SER A 128 0.64 -5.23 -23.42
N HIS A 129 1.59 -4.38 -23.03
CA HIS A 129 2.95 -4.35 -23.56
C HIS A 129 3.83 -5.54 -23.09
N ILE A 130 3.43 -6.25 -22.02
CA ILE A 130 4.17 -7.39 -21.46
C ILE A 130 3.67 -8.69 -22.10
N LYS A 131 4.45 -9.25 -23.03
CA LYS A 131 4.09 -10.50 -23.75
C LYS A 131 3.84 -11.71 -22.85
N ASN A 132 4.47 -11.76 -21.68
CA ASN A 132 4.32 -12.86 -20.71
C ASN A 132 4.47 -12.32 -19.29
N LEU A 133 3.40 -12.37 -18.50
CA LEU A 133 3.40 -11.92 -17.10
C LEU A 133 4.12 -12.87 -16.15
N THR A 134 4.23 -14.16 -16.49
CA THR A 134 4.76 -15.22 -15.60
C THR A 134 6.08 -14.86 -14.88
N PRO A 135 7.09 -14.25 -15.54
CA PRO A 135 8.33 -13.88 -14.87
C PRO A 135 8.20 -12.81 -13.79
N TYR A 136 7.09 -12.07 -13.79
CA TYR A 136 6.79 -10.97 -12.86
C TYR A 136 5.84 -11.38 -11.73
N LEU A 137 5.37 -12.63 -11.74
CA LEU A 137 4.40 -13.16 -10.79
C LEU A 137 5.07 -14.01 -9.71
N PHE A 138 4.58 -13.89 -8.48
CA PHE A 138 4.89 -14.79 -7.38
C PHE A 138 3.61 -15.26 -6.68
N ASP A 139 3.68 -16.37 -5.95
CA ASP A 139 2.55 -16.90 -5.19
C ASP A 139 2.41 -16.13 -3.87
N LEU A 140 1.22 -15.57 -3.60
CA LEU A 140 0.94 -14.87 -2.35
C LEU A 140 1.18 -15.76 -1.12
N ASN A 141 0.97 -17.07 -1.23
CA ASN A 141 1.17 -18.01 -0.12
C ASN A 141 2.64 -18.24 0.23
N SER A 142 3.58 -17.69 -0.54
CA SER A 142 5.02 -17.76 -0.22
C SER A 142 5.42 -16.86 0.97
N VAL A 143 4.52 -16.00 1.44
CA VAL A 143 4.78 -15.02 2.50
C VAL A 143 3.55 -14.81 3.39
N GLN A 144 3.75 -14.37 4.62
CA GLN A 144 2.66 -13.96 5.50
C GLN A 144 2.71 -12.46 5.73
N PHE A 145 1.59 -11.74 5.56
CA PHE A 145 1.49 -10.30 5.73
C PHE A 145 1.91 -9.83 7.12
N VAL A 146 1.72 -10.67 8.14
CA VAL A 146 2.17 -10.37 9.51
C VAL A 146 3.68 -10.13 9.61
N GLN A 147 4.49 -10.65 8.68
CA GLN A 147 5.93 -10.37 8.64
C GLN A 147 6.24 -8.91 8.32
N ALA A 148 5.35 -8.19 7.62
CA ALA A 148 5.52 -6.76 7.36
C ALA A 148 5.63 -5.95 8.67
N ALA A 149 5.01 -6.42 9.76
CA ALA A 149 5.16 -5.82 11.09
C ALA A 149 6.56 -6.01 11.68
N ASP A 150 7.17 -7.18 11.48
CA ASP A 150 8.54 -7.46 11.91
C ASP A 150 9.55 -6.58 11.13
N ILE A 151 9.29 -6.37 9.83
CA ILE A 151 10.08 -5.43 9.00
C ILE A 151 9.88 -3.99 9.46
N GLY A 152 8.65 -3.57 9.74
CA GLY A 152 8.34 -2.23 10.26
C GLY A 152 9.06 -1.96 11.59
N GLN A 153 9.12 -2.95 12.48
CA GLN A 153 9.86 -2.86 13.73
C GLN A 153 11.38 -2.75 13.49
N THR A 154 11.93 -3.52 12.55
CA THR A 154 13.34 -3.44 12.17
C THR A 154 13.68 -2.05 11.62
N TRP A 155 12.81 -1.51 10.76
CA TRP A 155 12.94 -0.15 10.23
C TRP A 155 12.94 0.89 11.35
N GLN A 156 12.01 0.76 12.31
CA GLN A 156 11.92 1.66 13.45
C GLN A 156 13.18 1.63 14.32
N GLN A 157 13.75 0.46 14.56
CA GLN A 157 15.02 0.34 15.29
C GLN A 157 16.15 1.06 14.54
N LYS A 158 16.25 0.88 13.22
CA LYS A 158 17.24 1.60 12.39
C LYS A 158 17.02 3.11 12.37
N ALA A 159 15.76 3.56 12.38
CA ALA A 159 15.42 4.98 12.50
C ALA A 159 15.93 5.61 13.80
N GLN A 160 15.84 4.88 14.91
CA GLN A 160 16.34 5.33 16.20
C GLN A 160 17.88 5.36 16.21
N GLU A 161 18.53 4.32 15.66
CA GLU A 161 20.00 4.24 15.61
C GLU A 161 20.64 5.43 14.88
N VAL A 162 20.00 5.96 13.82
CA VAL A 162 20.55 7.08 13.03
C VAL A 162 19.89 8.42 13.32
N ASN A 163 19.02 8.51 14.33
CA ASN A 163 18.23 9.71 14.62
C ASN A 163 17.49 10.25 13.37
N ALA A 164 16.80 9.35 12.67
CA ALA A 164 16.00 9.73 11.51
C ALA A 164 14.88 10.71 11.89
N ALA A 165 14.49 11.57 10.94
CA ALA A 165 13.39 12.50 11.09
C ALA A 165 12.07 11.78 11.38
N GLU A 166 11.83 10.68 10.66
CA GLU A 166 10.69 9.79 10.89
C GLU A 166 11.09 8.61 11.79
N GLN A 167 10.31 8.40 12.85
CA GLN A 167 10.54 7.36 13.85
C GLN A 167 9.44 6.29 13.86
N THR A 168 8.45 6.42 12.98
CA THR A 168 7.35 5.46 12.81
C THR A 168 7.39 4.93 11.38
N PRO A 169 7.35 3.59 11.18
CA PRO A 169 7.33 3.03 9.83
C PRO A 169 6.03 3.44 9.13
N TYR A 170 6.14 3.94 7.91
CA TYR A 170 5.00 4.35 7.08
C TYR A 170 4.90 3.57 5.77
N TYR A 171 5.95 2.84 5.38
CA TYR A 171 5.97 2.04 4.17
C TYR A 171 6.89 0.82 4.29
N VAL A 172 6.32 -0.35 4.00
CA VAL A 172 7.03 -1.60 3.74
C VAL A 172 6.45 -2.22 2.48
N ALA A 173 7.27 -2.85 1.65
CA ALA A 173 6.81 -3.62 0.51
C ALA A 173 7.54 -4.95 0.42
N LEU A 174 6.79 -5.98 0.07
CA LEU A 174 7.35 -7.24 -0.42
C LEU A 174 7.54 -7.11 -1.93
N VAL A 175 8.76 -7.24 -2.41
CA VAL A 175 9.13 -6.96 -3.80
C VAL A 175 9.72 -8.20 -4.47
N TRP A 176 9.17 -8.55 -5.63
CA TRP A 176 9.68 -9.57 -6.53
C TRP A 176 10.65 -8.94 -7.53
N LEU A 177 11.83 -9.53 -7.63
CA LEU A 177 12.89 -9.16 -8.56
C LEU A 177 12.97 -10.23 -9.66
N PRO A 178 12.40 -10.02 -10.87
CA PRO A 178 12.29 -11.04 -11.90
C PRO A 178 13.63 -11.60 -12.38
N LYS A 179 14.63 -10.73 -12.56
CA LYS A 179 15.96 -11.11 -13.07
C LYS A 179 16.69 -12.06 -12.12
N PRO A 180 16.90 -11.73 -10.83
CA PRO A 180 17.50 -12.66 -9.88
C PRO A 180 16.51 -13.71 -9.35
N LYS A 181 15.23 -13.69 -9.77
CA LYS A 181 14.15 -14.55 -9.27
C LYS A 181 14.08 -14.56 -7.74
N LYS A 182 14.14 -13.37 -7.14
CA LYS A 182 14.25 -13.19 -5.69
C LYS A 182 13.09 -12.37 -5.17
N LEU A 183 12.51 -12.83 -4.06
CA LEU A 183 11.56 -12.07 -3.25
C LEU A 183 12.30 -11.48 -2.05
N MET A 184 12.04 -10.21 -1.73
CA MET A 184 12.70 -9.49 -0.64
C MET A 184 11.79 -8.42 -0.04
N TRP A 185 12.13 -7.93 1.16
CA TRP A 185 11.43 -6.81 1.77
C TRP A 185 12.19 -5.51 1.53
N HIS A 186 11.46 -4.50 1.09
CA HIS A 186 11.92 -3.13 0.91
C HIS A 186 11.14 -2.20 1.84
N THR A 187 11.75 -1.09 2.24
CA THR A 187 11.15 -0.14 3.17
C THR A 187 11.32 1.28 2.66
N ALA A 188 10.62 2.22 3.29
CA ALA A 188 10.95 3.64 3.19
C ALA A 188 12.45 3.89 3.45
N THR A 189 13.01 4.90 2.77
CA THR A 189 14.32 5.43 3.13
C THR A 189 14.26 6.11 4.50
N LEU A 190 15.38 6.10 5.20
CA LEU A 190 15.54 6.74 6.49
C LEU A 190 16.30 8.06 6.28
N GLU A 191 15.63 9.18 6.51
CA GLU A 191 16.22 10.51 6.39
C GLU A 191 16.76 10.96 7.74
N ALA A 192 18.06 11.24 7.84
CA ALA A 192 18.73 11.79 9.02
C ALA A 192 19.45 13.10 8.67
N THR A 193 19.93 13.83 9.68
CA THR A 193 20.66 15.09 9.44
C THR A 193 21.89 14.84 8.57
N GLY A 194 21.85 15.30 7.32
CA GLY A 194 22.95 15.18 6.35
C GLY A 194 23.18 13.76 5.80
N ALA A 195 22.26 12.82 6.01
CA ALA A 195 22.40 11.45 5.54
C ALA A 195 21.05 10.82 5.17
N GLN A 196 21.05 9.97 4.15
CA GLN A 196 19.90 9.13 3.80
C GLN A 196 20.34 7.66 3.85
N TYR A 197 19.52 6.78 4.41
CA TYR A 197 19.81 5.35 4.47
C TYR A 197 18.77 4.51 3.74
N TYR A 198 19.26 3.52 3.01
CA TYR A 198 18.46 2.45 2.43
C TYR A 198 18.47 1.24 3.35
N LEU A 199 17.30 0.68 3.63
CA LEU A 199 17.13 -0.59 4.34
C LEU A 199 16.43 -1.60 3.41
N SER A 200 16.97 -2.81 3.36
CA SER A 200 16.30 -3.96 2.76
C SER A 200 16.54 -5.22 3.57
N CYS A 201 15.60 -6.14 3.52
CA CYS A 201 15.67 -7.41 4.23
C CYS A 201 15.48 -8.59 3.27
N HIS A 202 16.09 -9.72 3.63
CA HIS A 202 15.79 -11.02 3.03
C HIS A 202 14.35 -11.43 3.34
N LEU A 203 13.80 -12.39 2.59
CA LEU A 203 12.42 -12.85 2.77
C LEU A 203 12.10 -13.31 4.21
N ASP A 204 13.10 -13.87 4.91
CA ASP A 204 12.98 -14.32 6.31
C ASP A 204 13.00 -13.17 7.34
N GLY A 205 13.15 -11.92 6.88
CA GLY A 205 13.18 -10.73 7.71
C GLY A 205 14.57 -10.30 8.19
N SER A 206 15.61 -11.11 7.95
CA SER A 206 16.98 -10.70 8.28
C SER A 206 17.42 -9.51 7.41
N VAL A 207 18.15 -8.56 8.02
CA VAL A 207 18.67 -7.39 7.29
C VAL A 207 19.62 -7.86 6.19
N TRP A 208 19.33 -7.46 4.96
CA TRP A 208 20.19 -7.71 3.81
C TRP A 208 21.15 -6.54 3.62
N GLU A 209 20.63 -5.32 3.57
CA GLU A 209 21.44 -4.12 3.38
C GLU A 209 20.91 -2.99 4.25
N PHE A 210 21.83 -2.31 4.95
CA PHE A 210 21.59 -1.03 5.60
C PHE A 210 22.72 -0.09 5.19
N LYS A 211 22.44 0.80 4.24
CA LYS A 211 23.49 1.56 3.53
C LYS A 211 23.22 3.05 3.56
N ASN A 212 24.23 3.84 3.91
CA ASN A 212 24.24 5.29 3.71
C ASN A 212 24.36 5.60 2.21
N LEU A 213 23.40 6.33 1.67
CA LEU A 213 23.31 6.71 0.26
C LEU A 213 24.07 8.01 -0.04
N SER A 214 24.33 8.84 0.97
CA SER A 214 24.97 10.15 0.82
C SER A 214 26.48 10.07 0.54
N THR A 215 27.10 8.91 0.73
CA THR A 215 28.54 8.70 0.49
C THR A 215 28.88 8.25 -0.94
N ASN A 216 27.87 8.06 -1.81
CA ASN A 216 28.08 7.55 -3.17
C ASN A 216 28.27 8.65 -4.24
N SER A 217 28.19 9.94 -3.88
CA SER A 217 28.36 11.06 -4.81
C SER A 217 29.81 11.52 -5.02
N ALA A 218 30.80 10.86 -4.39
CA ALA A 218 32.19 11.33 -4.38
C ALA A 218 33.17 10.48 -5.21
N VAL A 219 32.70 9.49 -5.99
CA VAL A 219 33.59 8.60 -6.76
C VAL A 219 33.03 8.37 -8.16
N GLU A 220 32.99 9.41 -9.00
CA GLU A 220 32.81 9.27 -10.46
C GLU A 220 33.35 10.50 -11.23
N GLU A 221 34.48 11.06 -10.79
CA GLU A 221 35.32 11.93 -11.62
C GLU A 221 36.77 11.46 -11.54
N GLN A 222 37.12 10.45 -12.36
CA GLN A 222 38.48 10.22 -12.89
C GLN A 222 38.39 9.53 -14.25
#